data_AF-A0A2N1UPT0-F1
#
_entry.id   AF-A0A2N1UPT0-F1
#
_cell.length_a   1.000
_cell.length_b   1.000
_cell.length_c   1.000
_cell.angle_alpha   90.00
_cell.angle_beta   90.00
_cell.angle_gamma   90.00
#
_symmetry.space_group_name_H-M   'P 1'
#
loop_
_entity.id
_entity.type
_entity.pdbx_description
1 polymer ?
#
loop_
_entity_poly.entity_id
_entity_poly.type
_entity_poly.pdbx_seq_one_letter_code
_entity_poly.pdbx_strand_id
1 'polypeptide(L)' 'MNSADILERLEAFTVLLELNDANPFKIRAYQNGIRALEGQAESVKELIESGRLGEIKGIGKGL' A
#
# COMPACT_ATOMS: atom_id res chain seq x y z
N MET A 1 15.39 2.99 4.48
CA MET A 1 14.29 2.31 3.77
C MET A 1 13.76 3.29 2.74
N ASN A 2 13.87 2.93 1.45
CA ASN A 2 13.37 3.72 0.34
C ASN A 2 11.92 3.30 -0.01
N SER A 3 11.29 3.95 -1.00
CA SER A 3 9.93 3.59 -1.44
C SER A 3 9.82 2.15 -1.92
N ALA A 4 10.81 1.64 -2.67
CA ALA A 4 10.79 0.28 -3.21
C ALA A 4 10.80 -0.77 -2.10
N ASP A 5 11.62 -0.59 -1.07
CA ASP A 5 11.68 -1.49 0.10
C ASP A 5 10.32 -1.56 0.82
N ILE A 6 9.58 -0.45 0.87
CA ILE A 6 8.25 -0.39 1.51
C ILE A 6 7.22 -1.16 0.67
N LEU A 7 7.24 -0.94 -0.64
CA LEU A 7 6.30 -1.58 -1.57
C LEU A 7 6.51 -3.09 -1.61
N GLU A 8 7.76 -3.55 -1.69
CA GLU A 8 8.10 -4.98 -1.65
C GLU A 8 7.56 -5.66 -0.37
N ARG A 9 7.69 -4.99 0.78
CA ARG A 9 7.14 -5.50 2.05
C ARG A 9 5.63 -5.56 2.06
N LEU A 10 4.96 -4.57 1.46
CA LEU A 10 3.49 -4.55 1.32
C LEU A 10 3.00 -5.64 0.37
N GLU A 11 3.74 -5.93 -0.71
CA GLU A 11 3.46 -7.04 -1.62
C GLU A 11 3.59 -8.38 -0.91
N ALA A 12 4.72 -8.61 -0.21
CA ALA A 12 4.92 -9.82 0.58
C ALA A 12 3.82 -9.99 1.63
N PHE A 13 3.42 -8.92 2.32
CA PHE A 13 2.30 -8.95 3.27
C PHE A 13 0.98 -9.32 2.60
N THR A 14 0.73 -8.81 1.38
CA THR A 14 -0.48 -9.14 0.62
C THR A 14 -0.54 -10.62 0.25
N VAL A 15 0.60 -11.21 -0.14
CA VAL A 15 0.71 -12.66 -0.38
C VAL A 15 0.40 -13.45 0.90
N LEU A 16 0.90 -13.00 2.06
CA LEU A 16 0.59 -13.65 3.33
C LEU A 16 -0.90 -13.58 3.69
N LEU A 17 -1.56 -12.45 3.38
CA LEU A 17 -3.01 -12.33 3.56
C LEU A 17 -3.77 -13.33 2.69
N GLU A 18 -3.35 -13.50 1.44
CA GLU A 18 -3.93 -14.48 0.52
C GLU A 18 -3.74 -15.92 1.01
N LEU A 19 -2.54 -16.27 1.45
CA LEU A 19 -2.25 -17.59 2.02
C LEU A 19 -3.04 -17.88 3.30
N ASN A 20 -3.41 -16.85 4.06
CA ASN A 20 -4.19 -16.97 5.28
C ASN A 20 -5.71 -16.87 5.03
N ASP A 21 -6.17 -17.01 3.78
CA ASP A 21 -7.58 -16.94 3.39
C ASP A 21 -8.28 -15.66 3.91
N ALA A 22 -7.52 -14.56 3.97
CA ALA A 22 -8.06 -13.28 4.41
C ALA A 22 -9.11 -12.78 3.41
N ASN A 23 -9.94 -11.83 3.87
CA ASN A 23 -11.01 -11.28 3.06
C ASN A 23 -10.48 -10.78 1.67
N PRO A 24 -11.03 -11.26 0.54
CA PRO A 24 -10.59 -10.86 -0.80
C PRO A 24 -10.69 -9.36 -1.08
N PHE A 25 -11.62 -8.64 -0.43
CA PHE A 25 -11.69 -7.19 -0.49
C PHE A 25 -10.45 -6.54 0.12
N LYS A 26 -9.98 -7.05 1.26
CA LYS A 26 -8.77 -6.54 1.95
C LYS A 26 -7.52 -6.79 1.10
N ILE A 27 -7.39 -7.97 0.52
CA ILE A 27 -6.28 -8.30 -0.40
C ILE A 27 -6.25 -7.32 -1.58
N ARG A 28 -7.40 -7.13 -2.26
CA ARG A 28 -7.50 -6.17 -3.37
C ARG A 28 -7.23 -4.73 -2.94
N ALA A 29 -7.59 -4.34 -1.72
CA ALA A 29 -7.30 -3.02 -1.19
C ALA A 29 -5.79 -2.78 -1.08
N TYR A 30 -5.02 -3.74 -0.54
CA TYR A 30 -3.55 -3.63 -0.51
C TYR A 30 -2.95 -3.60 -1.92
N GLN A 31 -3.37 -4.48 -2.82
CA GLN A 31 -2.88 -4.49 -4.21
C GLN A 31 -3.13 -3.15 -4.93
N ASN A 32 -4.31 -2.57 -4.74
CA ASN A 32 -4.65 -1.27 -5.33
C ASN A 32 -3.87 -0.12 -4.68
N GLY A 33 -3.68 -0.16 -3.35
CA GLY A 33 -2.88 0.82 -2.63
C GLY A 33 -1.41 0.83 -3.06
N ILE A 34 -0.80 -0.36 -3.22
CA ILE A 34 0.57 -0.52 -3.72
C ILE A 34 0.71 0.10 -5.11
N ARG A 35 -0.18 -0.25 -6.05
CA ARG A 35 -0.18 0.34 -7.40
C ARG A 35 -0.36 1.86 -7.40
N ALA A 36 -1.19 2.38 -6.49
CA ALA A 36 -1.40 3.82 -6.36
C ALA A 36 -0.15 4.54 -5.84
N LEU A 37 0.65 3.90 -4.99
CA LEU A 37 1.91 4.41 -4.46
C LEU A 37 3.04 4.36 -5.48
N GLU A 38 3.11 3.32 -6.31
CA GLU A 38 4.09 3.21 -7.40
C GLU A 38 3.99 4.36 -8.41
N GLY A 39 2.78 4.89 -8.61
CA GLY A 39 2.51 6.00 -9.53
C GLY A 39 2.78 7.40 -8.96
N GLN A 40 3.21 7.53 -7.70
CA GLN A 40 3.45 8.84 -7.08
C GLN A 40 4.82 9.41 -7.44
N ALA A 41 4.86 10.72 -7.68
CA ALA A 41 6.11 11.46 -7.87
C ALA A 41 6.87 11.66 -6.55
N GLU A 42 6.15 11.75 -5.44
CA GLU A 42 6.70 11.86 -4.09
C GLU A 42 7.06 10.48 -3.54
N SER A 43 8.07 10.40 -2.68
CA SER A 43 8.42 9.13 -2.05
C SER A 43 7.33 8.68 -1.06
N VAL A 44 7.16 7.37 -0.91
CA VAL A 44 6.19 6.80 0.05
C VAL A 44 6.48 7.29 1.47
N LYS A 45 7.76 7.48 1.80
CA LYS A 45 8.20 7.99 3.09
C LYS A 45 7.71 9.42 3.34
N GLU A 46 7.85 10.33 2.38
CA GLU A 46 7.38 11.71 2.49
C GLU A 46 5.85 11.78 2.62
N LEU A 47 5.14 10.90 1.90
CA LEU A 47 3.67 10.80 1.98
C LEU A 47 3.20 10.32 3.37
N ILE A 48 3.94 9.41 4.01
CA ILE A 48 3.70 8.97 5.39
C ILE A 48 3.98 10.12 6.36
N GLU A 49 5.15 10.74 6.27
CA GLU A 49 5.59 11.79 7.19
C GLU A 49 4.70 13.04 7.10
N SER A 50 4.16 13.35 5.91
CA SER A 50 3.23 14.45 5.70
C SER A 50 1.77 14.10 6.00
N GLY A 51 1.45 12.84 6.32
CA GLY A 51 0.09 12.40 6.62
C GLY A 51 -0.87 12.40 5.41
N ARG A 52 -0.36 12.50 4.19
CA ARG A 52 -1.14 12.64 2.95
C ARG A 52 -1.45 11.33 2.24
N LEU A 53 -1.06 10.18 2.81
CA LEU A 53 -1.40 8.86 2.25
C LEU A 53 -2.89 8.69 1.92
N GLY A 54 -3.78 9.16 2.81
CA GLY A 54 -5.23 9.08 2.62
C GLY A 54 -5.80 10.00 1.55
N GLU A 55 -5.00 10.92 1.00
CA GLU A 55 -5.37 11.80 -0.12
C GLU A 55 -5.15 11.10 -1.47
N ILE A 56 -4.38 10.01 -1.49
CA ILE A 56 -4.08 9.24 -2.70
C ILE A 56 -5.32 8.44 -3.10
N LYS A 57 -5.81 8.70 -4.32
CA LYS A 57 -6.91 7.94 -4.91
C LYS A 57 -6.57 6.45 -4.94
N GLY A 58 -7.35 5.65 -4.22
CA GLY A 58 -7.13 4.20 -4.09
C GLY A 58 -6.64 3.77 -2.71
N ILE A 59 -6.26 4.71 -1.84
CA ILE A 59 -5.91 4.45 -0.44
C ILE A 59 -7.03 5.01 0.46
N GLY A 60 -7.68 4.13 1.21
CA GLY A 60 -8.76 4.48 2.13
C GLY A 60 -8.30 4.46 3.59
N LYS A 61 -9.11 5.02 4.50
CA LYS A 61 -8.82 5.09 5.95
C LYS A 61 -8.66 3.73 6.67
N GLY A 62 -8.98 2.63 5.99
CA GLY A 62 -8.84 1.26 6.51
C GLY A 62 -7.54 0.56 6.11
N LEU A 63 -6.66 1.26 5.38
CA LEU A 63 -5.31 0.84 5.02
C LEU A 63 -4.28 1.58 5.85
#